data_AF-A0A4Q6DN70-F1
#
_entry.id   AF-A0A4Q6DN70-F1
#
_cell.length_a   1.000
_cell.length_b   1.000
_cell.length_c   1.000
_cell.angle_alpha   90.00
_cell.angle_beta   90.00
_cell.angle_gamma   90.00
#
_symmetry.space_group_name_H-M   'P 1'
#
loop_
_entity.id
_entity.type
_entity.pdbx_description
1 polymer ?
#
loop_
_entity_poly.entity_id
_entity_poly.type
_entity_poly.pdbx_seq_one_letter_code
_entity_poly.pdbx_strand_id
1 'polypeptide(L)'
;AKPISQTHCIIGNQAYSSSHQNKSGLLLVNNLLGGMGMSSRLNLEIREKHGIAYTIESNYTSLTDTGIFSIYFGTDTEKAEKATKLVHKELKKLREQKLGVLQLHQTKQKFIGQIALAEENRLSLIISMAKSLLDFNYIDSLEEVFEKINAVTAEQVLEISNEIFDNNRLMTLVFEPKD
;
A
#
# COMPACT_ATOMS: atom_id res chain seq x y z
N ALA A 1 -6.10 25.48 17.22
CA ALA A 1 -5.55 24.64 16.12
C ALA A 1 -5.09 25.57 15.01
N LYS A 2 -3.96 25.30 14.33
CA LYS A 2 -3.57 26.08 13.14
C LYS A 2 -4.51 25.71 11.98
N PRO A 3 -4.99 26.67 11.18
CA PRO A 3 -5.78 26.37 10.00
C PRO A 3 -4.94 25.55 9.01
N ILE A 4 -5.54 24.48 8.47
CA ILE A 4 -4.97 23.72 7.35
C ILE A 4 -5.28 24.43 6.04
N SER A 5 -4.39 24.35 5.07
CA SER A 5 -4.57 24.97 3.75
C SER A 5 -4.96 23.97 2.65
N GLN A 6 -4.90 22.67 2.94
CA GLN A 6 -5.18 21.59 2.02
C GLN A 6 -6.26 20.68 2.57
N THR A 7 -7.01 20.05 1.66
CA THR A 7 -7.88 18.94 2.00
C THR A 7 -7.05 17.67 2.13
N HIS A 8 -7.24 16.97 3.25
CA HIS A 8 -6.59 15.71 3.55
C HIS A 8 -7.60 14.58 3.44
N CYS A 9 -7.30 13.57 2.64
CA CYS A 9 -8.19 12.44 2.43
C CYS A 9 -7.49 11.14 2.81
N ILE A 10 -8.22 10.27 3.52
CA ILE A 10 -7.83 8.90 3.81
C ILE A 10 -8.91 7.97 3.25
N ILE A 11 -8.49 7.03 2.40
CA ILE A 11 -9.35 5.98 1.85
C ILE A 11 -8.77 4.64 2.29
N GLY A 12 -9.52 3.83 3.00
CA GLY A 12 -8.96 2.60 3.57
C GLY A 12 -10.00 1.55 3.93
N ASN A 13 -9.51 0.40 4.37
CA ASN A 13 -10.32 -0.74 4.79
C ASN A 13 -9.57 -1.54 5.85
N GLN A 14 -10.31 -2.39 6.56
CA GLN A 14 -9.72 -3.49 7.32
C GLN A 14 -8.92 -4.40 6.37
N ALA A 15 -7.78 -4.85 6.86
CA ALA A 15 -6.82 -5.66 6.12
C ALA A 15 -6.41 -6.89 6.93
N TYR A 16 -5.46 -7.64 6.38
CA TYR A 16 -5.01 -8.89 6.96
C TYR A 16 -4.19 -8.70 8.24
N SER A 17 -4.26 -9.69 9.14
CA SER A 17 -3.39 -9.76 10.30
C SER A 17 -1.95 -10.13 9.93
N SER A 18 -1.06 -10.01 10.91
CA SER A 18 0.36 -10.31 10.80
C SER A 18 0.65 -11.80 10.57
N SER A 19 -0.31 -12.69 10.89
CA SER A 19 -0.26 -14.15 10.71
C SER A 19 -1.02 -14.66 9.48
N HIS A 20 -1.73 -13.79 8.77
CA HIS A 20 -2.56 -14.20 7.64
C HIS A 20 -1.73 -14.63 6.42
N GLN A 21 -2.16 -15.69 5.73
CA GLN A 21 -1.45 -16.26 4.56
C GLN A 21 -1.22 -15.25 3.42
N ASN A 22 -2.17 -14.33 3.21
CA ASN A 22 -2.11 -13.32 2.14
C ASN A 22 -1.35 -12.05 2.52
N LYS A 23 -0.70 -11.99 3.70
CA LYS A 23 0.06 -10.82 4.15
C LYS A 23 1.13 -10.39 3.14
N SER A 24 1.94 -11.32 2.65
CA SER A 24 3.00 -11.04 1.68
C SER A 24 2.43 -10.55 0.34
N GLY A 25 1.30 -11.12 -0.08
CA GLY A 25 0.58 -10.65 -1.26
C GLY A 25 0.06 -9.23 -1.10
N LEU A 26 -0.50 -8.87 0.06
CA LEU A 26 -0.94 -7.50 0.34
C LEU A 26 0.22 -6.51 0.44
N LEU A 27 1.36 -6.91 1.01
CA LEU A 27 2.57 -6.09 0.98
C LEU A 27 3.01 -5.77 -0.47
N LEU A 28 2.99 -6.77 -1.35
CA LEU A 28 3.29 -6.59 -2.77
C LEU A 28 2.27 -5.67 -3.47
N VAL A 29 0.98 -5.85 -3.20
CA VAL A 29 -0.10 -4.99 -3.73
C VAL A 29 0.07 -3.54 -3.26
N ASN A 30 0.34 -3.35 -1.97
CA ASN A 30 0.61 -2.02 -1.41
C ASN A 30 1.82 -1.37 -2.10
N ASN A 31 2.91 -2.12 -2.28
CA ASN A 31 4.11 -1.64 -2.97
C ASN A 31 3.83 -1.20 -4.42
N LEU A 32 3.05 -2.00 -5.16
CA LEU A 32 2.65 -1.69 -6.53
C LEU A 32 1.79 -0.41 -6.61
N LEU A 33 0.84 -0.27 -5.69
CA LEU A 33 -0.16 0.78 -5.73
C LEU A 33 0.39 2.15 -5.31
N GLY A 34 0.92 2.24 -4.10
CA GLY A 34 1.26 3.52 -3.46
C GLY A 34 2.39 3.44 -2.45
N GLY A 35 3.08 2.30 -2.34
CA GLY A 35 4.21 2.12 -1.42
C GLY A 35 5.43 2.97 -1.78
N MET A 36 6.52 2.79 -1.02
CA MET A 36 7.70 3.64 -1.07
C MET A 36 8.29 3.76 -2.50
N GLY A 37 8.25 4.97 -3.05
CA GLY A 37 8.89 5.31 -4.32
C GLY A 37 7.99 6.10 -5.27
N MET A 38 8.58 7.08 -5.95
CA MET A 38 7.89 7.99 -6.89
C MET A 38 7.31 7.28 -8.13
N SER A 39 7.62 5.99 -8.33
CA SER A 39 7.16 5.17 -9.45
C SER A 39 5.99 4.24 -9.10
N SER A 40 5.31 4.45 -7.96
CA SER A 40 4.07 3.75 -7.65
C SER A 40 2.93 4.22 -8.56
N ARG A 41 1.90 3.38 -8.76
CA ARG A 41 0.78 3.69 -9.67
C ARG A 41 0.08 5.01 -9.31
N LEU A 42 -0.17 5.23 -8.01
CA LEU A 42 -0.84 6.44 -7.54
C LEU A 42 0.02 7.69 -7.74
N ASN A 43 1.34 7.62 -7.50
CA ASN A 43 2.22 8.76 -7.78
C ASN A 43 2.25 9.09 -9.28
N LEU A 44 2.41 8.08 -10.15
CA LEU A 44 2.45 8.30 -11.59
C LEU A 44 1.12 8.87 -12.13
N GLU A 45 -0.01 8.30 -11.75
CA GLU A 45 -1.29 8.76 -12.27
C GLU A 45 -1.75 10.07 -11.63
N ILE A 46 -1.57 10.30 -10.33
CA ILE A 46 -2.17 11.47 -9.66
C ILE A 46 -1.19 12.64 -9.57
N ARG A 47 0.08 12.38 -9.24
CA ARG A 47 1.09 13.43 -9.09
C ARG A 47 1.76 13.76 -10.42
N GLU A 48 2.31 12.79 -11.14
CA GLU A 48 3.06 13.08 -12.37
C GLU A 48 2.16 13.45 -13.55
N LYS A 49 1.11 12.66 -13.80
CA LYS A 49 0.24 12.85 -14.97
C LYS A 49 -0.80 13.95 -14.83
N HIS A 50 -1.36 14.12 -13.62
CA HIS A 50 -2.42 15.10 -13.39
C HIS A 50 -2.01 16.28 -12.52
N GLY A 51 -0.90 16.22 -11.78
CA GLY A 51 -0.45 17.32 -10.90
C GLY A 51 -1.44 17.69 -9.80
N ILE A 52 -2.24 16.72 -9.33
CA ILE A 52 -3.38 17.00 -8.44
C ILE A 52 -2.99 16.89 -6.96
N ALA A 53 -2.16 15.92 -6.59
CA ALA A 53 -1.76 15.71 -5.20
C ALA A 53 -0.26 15.97 -5.01
N TYR A 54 0.08 16.72 -3.96
CA TYR A 54 1.47 16.95 -3.56
C TYR A 54 2.04 15.73 -2.83
N THR A 55 1.19 15.09 -2.03
CA THR A 55 1.50 13.85 -1.32
C THR A 55 0.42 12.83 -1.64
N ILE A 56 0.85 11.63 -2.03
CA ILE A 56 -0.03 10.47 -2.17
C ILE A 56 0.76 9.20 -1.89
N GLU A 57 0.27 8.40 -0.96
CA GLU A 57 0.91 7.15 -0.55
C GLU A 57 -0.13 6.14 -0.06
N SER A 58 0.25 4.87 -0.10
CA SER A 58 -0.52 3.79 0.52
C SER A 58 0.29 3.09 1.59
N ASN A 59 -0.40 2.70 2.66
CA ASN A 59 0.16 2.04 3.81
C ASN A 59 -0.64 0.77 4.11
N TYR A 60 0.07 -0.26 4.55
CA TYR A 60 -0.51 -1.45 5.14
C TYR A 60 0.16 -1.70 6.48
N THR A 61 -0.61 -1.61 7.56
CA THR A 61 -0.19 -1.92 8.92
C THR A 61 -0.84 -3.22 9.37
N SER A 62 -0.05 -4.27 9.55
CA SER A 62 -0.53 -5.53 10.12
C SER A 62 -0.49 -5.49 11.64
N LEU A 63 -1.61 -5.83 12.27
CA LEU A 63 -1.75 -6.06 13.72
C LEU A 63 -1.86 -7.58 13.97
N THR A 64 -1.92 -7.99 15.23
CA THR A 64 -1.92 -9.41 15.63
C THR A 64 -3.21 -10.14 15.22
N ASP A 65 -4.36 -9.48 15.32
CA ASP A 65 -5.68 -10.04 15.02
C ASP A 65 -6.33 -9.47 13.75
N THR A 66 -5.83 -8.33 13.25
CA THR A 66 -6.37 -7.63 12.08
C THR A 66 -5.29 -6.81 11.37
N GLY A 67 -5.66 -6.05 10.35
CA GLY A 67 -4.78 -5.06 9.73
C GLY A 67 -5.54 -3.83 9.26
N ILE A 68 -4.79 -2.83 8.85
CA ILE A 68 -5.31 -1.59 8.29
C ILE A 68 -4.61 -1.34 6.96
N PHE A 69 -5.38 -1.21 5.89
CA PHE A 69 -4.90 -0.68 4.63
C PHE A 69 -5.46 0.73 4.44
N SER A 70 -4.63 1.69 4.05
CA SER A 70 -5.05 3.07 3.82
C SER A 70 -4.25 3.74 2.72
N ILE A 71 -4.91 4.58 1.94
CA ILE A 71 -4.33 5.53 1.01
C ILE A 71 -4.55 6.91 1.58
N TYR A 72 -3.47 7.67 1.70
CA TYR A 72 -3.53 9.06 2.12
C TYR A 72 -3.13 9.95 0.96
N PHE A 73 -3.84 11.08 0.79
CA PHE A 73 -3.39 12.16 -0.07
C PHE A 73 -3.80 13.54 0.46
N GLY A 74 -2.95 14.53 0.16
CA GLY A 74 -3.21 15.95 0.39
C GLY A 74 -3.32 16.71 -0.94
N THR A 75 -4.38 17.50 -1.09
CA THR A 75 -4.66 18.26 -2.32
C THR A 75 -5.44 19.55 -2.04
N ASP A 76 -5.52 20.43 -3.04
CA ASP A 76 -6.37 21.62 -2.98
C ASP A 76 -7.84 21.20 -2.89
N THR A 77 -8.64 21.90 -2.09
CA THR A 77 -10.06 21.53 -1.81
C THR A 77 -10.86 21.34 -3.10
N GLU A 78 -10.69 22.21 -4.09
CA GLU A 78 -11.36 22.12 -5.39
C GLU A 78 -11.03 20.84 -6.18
N LYS A 79 -9.90 20.20 -5.89
CA LYS A 79 -9.41 19.00 -6.58
C LYS A 79 -9.65 17.71 -5.80
N ALA A 80 -10.14 17.78 -4.57
CA ALA A 80 -10.32 16.62 -3.69
C ALA A 80 -11.23 15.54 -4.30
N GLU A 81 -12.36 15.94 -4.90
CA GLU A 81 -13.28 14.99 -5.55
C GLU A 81 -12.62 14.32 -6.77
N LYS A 82 -11.88 15.08 -7.58
CA LYS A 82 -11.16 14.56 -8.75
C LYS A 82 -10.06 13.58 -8.34
N ALA A 83 -9.29 13.91 -7.30
CA ALA A 83 -8.27 13.02 -6.73
C ALA A 83 -8.89 11.70 -6.27
N THR A 84 -9.98 11.77 -5.50
CA THR A 84 -10.73 10.61 -5.01
C THR A 84 -11.18 9.71 -6.17
N LYS A 85 -11.76 10.28 -7.23
CA LYS A 85 -12.17 9.54 -8.44
C LYS A 85 -10.99 8.83 -9.12
N LEU A 86 -9.83 9.47 -9.19
CA LEU A 86 -8.62 8.87 -9.76
C LEU A 86 -8.09 7.72 -8.90
N VAL A 87 -8.11 7.85 -7.57
CA VAL A 87 -7.75 6.75 -6.65
C VAL A 87 -8.65 5.55 -6.90
N HIS A 88 -9.98 5.72 -6.88
CA HIS A 88 -10.91 4.62 -7.13
C HIS A 88 -10.73 4.00 -8.53
N LYS A 89 -10.37 4.79 -9.54
CA LYS A 89 -10.06 4.28 -10.88
C LYS A 89 -8.84 3.34 -10.86
N GLU A 90 -7.78 3.69 -10.14
CA GLU A 90 -6.61 2.82 -10.01
C GLU A 90 -6.90 1.56 -9.19
N LEU A 91 -7.68 1.68 -8.11
CA LEU A 91 -8.15 0.52 -7.34
C LEU A 91 -8.98 -0.43 -8.19
N LYS A 92 -9.90 0.11 -9.00
CA LYS A 92 -10.72 -0.66 -9.93
C LYS A 92 -9.88 -1.43 -10.94
N LYS A 93 -8.81 -0.82 -11.50
CA LYS A 93 -7.90 -1.53 -12.40
C LYS A 93 -7.23 -2.73 -11.72
N LEU A 94 -6.78 -2.60 -10.47
CA LEU A 94 -6.18 -3.74 -9.74
C LEU A 94 -7.19 -4.86 -9.44
N ARG A 95 -8.48 -4.51 -9.31
CA ARG A 95 -9.57 -5.46 -9.10
C ARG A 95 -10.01 -6.20 -10.35
N GLU A 96 -9.94 -5.55 -11.52
CA GLU A 96 -10.48 -6.08 -12.77
C GLU A 96 -9.40 -6.62 -13.71
N GLN A 97 -8.16 -6.15 -13.59
CA GLN A 97 -7.07 -6.46 -14.50
C GLN A 97 -5.99 -7.27 -13.78
N LYS A 98 -5.96 -8.57 -14.08
CA LYS A 98 -4.89 -9.45 -13.65
C LYS A 98 -3.54 -8.97 -14.19
N LEU A 99 -2.50 -8.99 -13.36
CA LEU A 99 -1.15 -8.64 -13.80
C LEU A 99 -0.64 -9.66 -14.83
N GLY A 100 -0.05 -9.15 -15.91
CA GLY A 100 0.69 -9.98 -16.85
C GLY A 100 1.97 -10.53 -16.22
N VAL A 101 2.49 -11.62 -16.79
CA VAL A 101 3.68 -12.33 -16.27
C VAL A 101 4.88 -11.39 -16.09
N LEU A 102 5.18 -10.57 -17.11
CA LEU A 102 6.28 -9.61 -17.07
C LEU A 102 6.07 -8.54 -15.98
N GLN A 103 4.84 -8.03 -15.86
CA GLN A 103 4.52 -6.98 -14.89
C GLN A 103 4.62 -7.50 -13.45
N LEU A 104 4.11 -8.71 -13.19
CA LEU A 104 4.23 -9.34 -11.88
C LEU A 104 5.71 -9.57 -11.51
N HIS A 105 6.49 -10.11 -12.45
CA HIS A 105 7.93 -10.31 -12.24
C HIS A 105 8.64 -9.00 -11.90
N GLN A 106 8.44 -7.94 -12.68
CA GLN A 106 9.03 -6.63 -12.42
C GLN A 106 8.61 -6.05 -11.05
N THR A 107 7.34 -6.23 -10.68
CA THR A 107 6.81 -5.76 -9.38
C THR A 107 7.51 -6.48 -8.23
N LYS A 108 7.66 -7.81 -8.31
CA LYS A 108 8.37 -8.61 -7.30
C LYS A 108 9.84 -8.20 -7.17
N GLN A 109 10.56 -8.10 -8.29
CA GLN A 109 11.97 -7.74 -8.29
C GLN A 109 12.20 -6.34 -7.73
N LYS A 110 11.35 -5.38 -8.10
CA LYS A 110 11.38 -4.04 -7.53
C LYS A 110 11.20 -4.06 -6.02
N PHE A 111 10.21 -4.81 -5.52
CA PHE A 111 9.92 -4.87 -4.10
C PHE A 111 11.04 -5.56 -3.31
N ILE A 112 11.57 -6.68 -3.82
CA ILE A 112 12.73 -7.37 -3.24
C ILE A 112 13.95 -6.44 -3.17
N GLY A 113 14.25 -5.72 -4.26
CA GLY A 113 15.33 -4.75 -4.28
C GLY A 113 15.16 -3.63 -3.26
N GLN A 114 13.93 -3.15 -3.05
CA GLN A 114 13.65 -2.14 -2.02
C GLN A 114 13.83 -2.67 -0.59
N ILE A 115 13.46 -3.92 -0.33
CA ILE A 115 13.68 -4.56 0.97
C ILE A 115 15.18 -4.73 1.24
N ALA A 116 15.94 -5.20 0.25
CA ALA A 116 17.39 -5.35 0.35
C ALA A 116 18.09 -4.00 0.65
N LEU A 117 17.67 -2.91 0.01
CA LEU A 117 18.21 -1.57 0.28
C LEU A 117 17.79 -1.03 1.66
N ALA A 118 16.57 -1.33 2.11
CA ALA A 118 16.09 -0.89 3.42
C ALA A 118 16.84 -1.54 4.59
N GLU A 119 17.45 -2.72 4.36
CA GLU A 119 18.26 -3.45 5.33
C GLU A 119 19.52 -2.67 5.76
N GLU A 120 19.99 -1.70 4.97
CA GLU A 120 21.11 -0.83 5.36
C GLU A 120 20.80 -0.03 6.65
N ASN A 121 19.52 0.20 6.94
CA ASN A 121 19.08 0.79 8.20
C ASN A 121 18.98 -0.27 9.31
N ARG A 122 20.13 -0.53 9.96
CA ARG A 122 20.27 -1.50 11.05
C ARG A 122 19.31 -1.29 12.22
N LEU A 123 18.91 -0.05 12.52
CA LEU A 123 17.98 0.21 13.63
C LEU A 123 16.57 -0.27 13.29
N SER A 124 16.07 0.06 12.11
CA SER A 124 14.76 -0.41 11.62
C SER A 124 14.71 -1.93 11.52
N LEU A 125 15.82 -2.55 11.08
CA LEU A 125 15.95 -4.00 11.03
C LEU A 125 15.83 -4.64 12.42
N ILE A 126 16.59 -4.15 13.41
CA ILE A 126 16.54 -4.67 14.79
C ILE A 126 15.14 -4.53 15.39
N ILE A 127 14.47 -3.39 15.18
CA ILE A 127 13.09 -3.19 15.67
C ILE A 127 12.14 -4.22 15.03
N SER A 128 12.27 -4.46 13.72
CA SER A 128 11.46 -5.47 13.02
C SER A 128 11.71 -6.88 13.54
N MET A 129 12.98 -7.27 13.71
CA MET A 129 13.38 -8.57 14.26
C MET A 129 12.86 -8.76 15.69
N ALA A 130 13.01 -7.75 16.55
CA ALA A 130 12.50 -7.79 17.92
C ALA A 130 10.98 -7.96 17.96
N LYS A 131 10.26 -7.25 17.08
CA LYS A 131 8.80 -7.40 16.96
C LYS A 131 8.42 -8.80 16.51
N SER A 132 9.07 -9.35 15.49
CA SER A 132 8.80 -10.73 15.03
C SER A 132 9.08 -11.76 16.11
N LEU A 133 10.16 -11.59 16.88
CA LEU A 133 10.48 -12.47 18.01
C LEU A 133 9.41 -12.40 19.11
N LEU A 134 8.92 -11.20 19.44
CA LEU A 134 7.85 -11.03 20.44
C LEU A 134 6.50 -11.60 19.97
N ASP A 135 6.13 -11.34 18.72
CA ASP A 135 4.81 -11.71 18.19
C ASP A 135 4.74 -13.20 17.79
N PHE A 136 5.84 -13.78 17.31
CA PHE A 136 5.86 -15.12 16.70
C PHE A 136 6.89 -16.08 17.27
N ASN A 137 7.77 -15.63 18.18
CA ASN A 137 8.92 -16.40 18.65
C ASN A 137 9.80 -16.90 17.49
N TYR A 138 9.82 -16.16 16.38
CA TYR A 138 10.52 -16.49 15.15
C TYR A 138 10.97 -15.22 14.44
N ILE A 139 12.13 -15.26 13.79
CA ILE A 139 12.63 -14.17 12.97
C ILE A 139 12.86 -14.74 11.58
N ASP A 140 12.08 -14.28 10.61
CA ASP A 140 12.27 -14.65 9.22
C ASP A 140 13.64 -14.20 8.71
N SER A 141 14.34 -15.07 8.00
CA SER A 141 15.52 -14.68 7.23
C SER A 141 15.11 -13.84 6.02
N LEU A 142 16.06 -13.08 5.47
CA LEU A 142 15.81 -12.29 4.26
C LEU A 142 15.44 -13.18 3.07
N GLU A 143 16.09 -14.34 2.95
CA GLU A 143 15.79 -15.35 1.94
C GLU A 143 14.35 -15.85 2.06
N GLU A 144 13.88 -16.15 3.28
CA GLU A 144 12.49 -16.58 3.51
C GLU A 144 11.48 -15.49 3.12
N VAL A 145 11.79 -14.22 3.41
CA VAL A 145 10.97 -13.09 2.96
C VAL A 145 10.92 -13.02 1.44
N PHE A 146 12.06 -13.20 0.76
CA PHE A 146 12.12 -13.19 -0.70
C PHE A 146 11.35 -14.37 -1.32
N GLU A 147 11.44 -15.57 -0.74
CA GLU A 147 10.67 -16.73 -1.17
C GLU A 147 9.16 -16.46 -1.04
N LYS A 148 8.71 -15.92 0.09
CA LYS A 148 7.31 -15.56 0.32
C LYS A 148 6.80 -14.55 -0.73
N ILE A 149 7.62 -13.56 -1.12
CA ILE A 149 7.25 -12.58 -2.16
C ILE A 149 7.23 -13.24 -3.55
N ASN A 150 8.23 -14.09 -3.84
CA ASN A 150 8.33 -14.78 -5.12
C ASN A 150 7.21 -15.81 -5.34
N ALA A 151 6.66 -16.39 -4.26
CA ALA A 151 5.54 -17.31 -4.32
C ALA A 151 4.20 -16.63 -4.70
N VAL A 152 4.07 -15.30 -4.53
CA VAL A 152 2.81 -14.60 -4.81
C VAL A 152 2.41 -14.70 -6.28
N THR A 153 1.21 -15.19 -6.57
CA THR A 153 0.70 -15.34 -7.94
C THR A 153 -0.08 -14.11 -8.41
N ALA A 154 -0.32 -14.00 -9.72
CA ALA A 154 -1.13 -12.91 -10.27
C ALA A 154 -2.60 -13.05 -9.87
N GLU A 155 -3.06 -14.28 -9.69
CA GLU A 155 -4.37 -14.66 -9.18
C GLU A 155 -4.53 -14.18 -7.74
N GLN A 156 -3.57 -14.48 -6.86
CA GLN A 156 -3.59 -13.97 -5.48
C GLN A 156 -3.59 -12.44 -5.42
N VAL A 157 -2.82 -11.77 -6.28
CA VAL A 157 -2.84 -10.30 -6.37
C VAL A 157 -4.24 -9.78 -6.71
N LEU A 158 -4.91 -10.42 -7.67
CA LEU A 158 -6.27 -10.05 -8.10
C LEU A 158 -7.31 -10.32 -7.00
N GLU A 159 -7.24 -11.48 -6.36
CA GLU A 159 -8.13 -11.86 -5.26
C GLU A 159 -7.98 -10.91 -4.07
N ILE A 160 -6.74 -10.65 -3.64
CA ILE A 160 -6.42 -9.69 -2.57
C ILE A 160 -6.93 -8.30 -2.93
N SER A 161 -6.72 -7.85 -4.17
CA SER A 161 -7.20 -6.55 -4.61
C SER A 161 -8.73 -6.46 -4.56
N ASN A 162 -9.43 -7.54 -4.91
CA ASN A 162 -10.90 -7.59 -4.85
C ASN A 162 -11.44 -7.58 -3.41
N GLU A 163 -10.75 -8.24 -2.48
CA GLU A 163 -11.14 -8.25 -1.07
C GLU A 163 -10.87 -6.91 -0.37
N ILE A 164 -9.64 -6.40 -0.51
CA ILE A 164 -9.20 -5.21 0.22
C ILE A 164 -9.82 -3.93 -0.35
N PHE A 165 -10.01 -3.86 -1.68
CA PHE A 165 -10.55 -2.67 -2.36
C PHE A 165 -12.03 -2.81 -2.73
N ASP A 166 -12.77 -3.66 -2.03
CA ASP A 166 -14.23 -3.74 -2.17
C ASP A 166 -14.88 -2.38 -1.83
N ASN A 167 -15.66 -1.84 -2.78
CA ASN A 167 -16.31 -0.54 -2.64
C ASN A 167 -17.34 -0.51 -1.50
N ASN A 168 -17.89 -1.66 -1.13
CA ASN A 168 -18.85 -1.75 -0.02
C ASN A 168 -18.16 -1.72 1.36
N ARG A 169 -16.84 -1.91 1.41
CA ARG A 169 -16.05 -1.97 2.64
C ARG A 169 -15.08 -0.80 2.78
N LEU A 170 -14.70 -0.18 1.67
CA LEU A 170 -13.85 1.00 1.68
C LEU A 170 -14.55 2.16 2.41
N MET A 171 -13.84 2.73 3.37
CA MET A 171 -14.21 3.94 4.07
C MET A 171 -13.39 5.11 3.56
N THR A 172 -14.00 6.28 3.46
CA THR A 172 -13.32 7.52 3.09
C THR A 172 -13.56 8.56 4.16
N LEU A 173 -12.48 9.16 4.65
CA LEU A 173 -12.51 10.29 5.56
C LEU A 173 -11.84 11.48 4.89
N VAL A 174 -12.57 12.58 4.80
CA VAL A 174 -12.09 13.84 4.23
C VAL A 174 -12.05 14.88 5.33
N PHE A 175 -10.88 15.48 5.52
CA PHE A 175 -10.66 16.58 6.44
C PHE A 175 -10.36 17.84 5.63
N GLU A 176 -11.34 18.74 5.57
CA GLU A 176 -11.29 19.96 4.76
C GLU A 176 -10.94 21.18 5.63
N PRO A 177 -10.23 22.18 5.06
CA PRO A 177 -10.10 23.49 5.68
C PRO A 177 -11.47 24.08 6.02
N LYS A 178 -11.59 24.68 7.21
CA LYS A 178 -12.73 25.56 7.48
C LYS A 178 -12.46 26.93 6.85
N ASP A 179 -13.47 27.45 6.16
CA ASP A 179 -13.52 28.85 5.74
C ASP A 179 -13.35 29.82 6.93
#